data_AF-A0A1F3II15-F1
#
_entry.id   AF-A0A1F3II15-F1
#
_cell.length_a   1.000
_cell.length_b   1.000
_cell.length_c   1.000
_cell.angle_alpha   90.00
_cell.angle_beta   90.00
_cell.angle_gamma   90.00
#
_symmetry.space_group_name_H-M   'P 1'
#
loop_
_entity.id
_entity.type
_entity.pdbx_description
1 polymer ?
#
loop_
_entity_poly.entity_id
_entity_poly.type
_entity_poly.pdbx_seq_one_letter_code
_entity_poly.pdbx_strand_id
1 'polypeptide(L)'
;MIQSNCKIEDNHISNNIKKYFQNNKWIAGDDFDKMQSNKNTISYEKSISFLYPDLVNEWHPDKNETYLPSQFSPGSHKKIWWKGKCGLEWIAAIYSRASGINCPICANRQVDETNCLATLYPKLSKEWHPTKNGELTPYNVTPGSHKKIWWRNNVGREWEAEIRSRVSKIRNKIDTNQLNLFED
;
A
#
# COMPACT_ATOMS: atom_id res chain seq x y z
N MET A 1 13.06 -1.14 -20.66
CA MET A 1 12.67 -0.69 -22.02
C MET A 1 11.83 -1.80 -22.65
N ILE A 2 10.51 -1.69 -22.62
CA ILE A 2 9.64 -2.57 -23.41
C ILE A 2 8.55 -1.69 -24.02
N GLN A 3 8.83 -1.13 -25.19
CA GLN A 3 7.77 -0.78 -26.13
C GLN A 3 7.40 -2.06 -26.86
N SER A 4 6.39 -2.78 -26.36
CA SER A 4 5.73 -3.81 -27.15
C SER A 4 4.87 -3.11 -28.19
N ASN A 5 5.48 -2.82 -29.35
CA ASN A 5 4.74 -2.47 -30.55
C ASN A 5 3.98 -3.71 -31.02
N CYS A 6 2.73 -3.85 -30.56
CA CYS A 6 1.79 -4.82 -31.10
C CYS A 6 1.48 -4.39 -32.54
N LYS A 7 2.09 -5.06 -33.52
CA LYS A 7 1.77 -4.85 -34.93
C LYS A 7 0.41 -5.50 -35.18
N ILE A 8 -0.59 -4.69 -35.54
CA ILE A 8 -1.88 -5.19 -36.01
C ILE A 8 -1.61 -5.80 -37.39
N GLU A 9 -1.55 -7.14 -37.47
CA GLU A 9 -1.19 -7.89 -38.68
C GLU A 9 -2.27 -7.89 -39.77
N ASP A 10 -3.47 -7.40 -39.47
CA ASP A 10 -4.56 -7.24 -40.44
C ASP A 10 -4.54 -5.83 -41.04
N ASN A 11 -4.12 -5.73 -42.30
CA ASN A 11 -4.06 -4.49 -43.07
C ASN A 11 -5.43 -3.80 -43.19
N HIS A 12 -6.54 -4.54 -43.17
CA HIS A 12 -7.87 -3.96 -43.21
C HIS A 12 -8.23 -3.28 -41.89
N ILE A 13 -7.91 -3.92 -40.76
CA ILE A 13 -8.09 -3.32 -39.42
C ILE A 13 -7.18 -2.10 -39.26
N SER A 14 -5.91 -2.20 -39.68
CA SER A 14 -4.95 -1.08 -39.63
C SER A 14 -5.43 0.13 -40.44
N ASN A 15 -5.98 -0.10 -41.64
CA ASN A 15 -6.51 0.96 -42.49
C ASN A 15 -7.78 1.59 -41.91
N ASN A 16 -8.67 0.80 -41.32
CA ASN A 16 -9.86 1.32 -40.65
C ASN A 16 -9.51 2.17 -39.42
N ILE A 17 -8.52 1.76 -38.64
CA ILE A 17 -8.01 2.54 -37.49
C ILE A 17 -7.40 3.86 -37.97
N LYS A 18 -6.54 3.85 -39.01
CA LYS A 18 -5.96 5.07 -39.58
C LYS A 18 -7.03 6.03 -40.11
N LYS A 19 -8.03 5.50 -40.81
CA LYS A 19 -9.17 6.28 -41.34
C LYS A 19 -10.00 6.88 -40.21
N TYR A 20 -10.16 6.15 -39.10
CA TYR A 20 -10.82 6.66 -37.90
C TYR A 20 -10.03 7.81 -37.26
N PHE A 21 -8.71 7.68 -37.07
CA PHE A 21 -7.86 8.75 -36.51
C PHE A 21 -7.79 10.00 -37.39
N GLN A 22 -7.92 9.86 -38.70
CA GLN A 22 -7.97 10.99 -39.63
C GLN A 22 -9.32 11.71 -39.64
N ASN A 23 -10.37 11.04 -39.14
CA ASN A 23 -11.69 11.63 -39.03
C ASN A 23 -11.81 12.33 -37.67
N ASN A 24 -11.70 13.65 -37.62
CA ASN A 24 -11.80 14.47 -36.39
C ASN A 24 -13.19 14.44 -35.72
N LYS A 25 -14.09 13.53 -36.13
CA LYS A 25 -15.44 13.38 -35.58
C LYS A 25 -15.52 12.08 -34.78
N TRP A 26 -15.32 12.21 -33.47
CA TRP A 26 -15.44 11.12 -32.51
C TRP A 26 -16.88 10.59 -32.49
N ILE A 27 -17.08 9.31 -32.82
CA ILE A 27 -18.42 8.70 -32.95
C ILE A 27 -19.18 8.69 -31.62
N ALA A 28 -18.47 8.78 -30.49
CA ALA A 28 -19.03 8.85 -29.15
C ALA A 28 -18.71 10.18 -28.42
N GLY A 29 -18.45 11.27 -29.15
CA GLY A 29 -18.13 12.58 -28.54
C GLY A 29 -19.22 13.03 -27.57
N ASP A 30 -20.48 12.99 -28.01
CA ASP A 30 -21.62 13.40 -27.19
C ASP A 30 -21.85 12.49 -25.97
N ASP A 31 -21.59 11.18 -26.11
CA ASP A 31 -21.70 10.23 -24.99
C ASP A 31 -20.54 10.38 -24.01
N PHE A 32 -19.33 10.64 -24.50
CA PHE A 32 -18.16 10.99 -23.70
C PHE A 32 -18.40 12.29 -22.92
N ASP A 33 -18.93 13.32 -23.59
CA ASP A 33 -19.26 14.61 -22.99
C ASP A 33 -20.39 14.48 -21.97
N LYS A 34 -21.42 13.65 -22.23
CA LYS A 34 -22.48 13.32 -21.24
C LYS A 34 -21.95 12.53 -20.05
N MET A 35 -21.05 11.58 -20.27
CA MET A 35 -20.37 10.84 -19.20
C MET A 35 -19.49 11.78 -18.36
N GLN A 36 -18.88 12.77 -18.99
CA GLN A 36 -18.03 13.75 -18.34
C GLN A 36 -18.83 14.84 -17.62
N SER A 37 -19.98 15.27 -18.15
CA SER A 37 -20.87 16.27 -17.52
C SER A 37 -21.55 15.74 -16.26
N ASN A 38 -21.76 14.42 -16.18
CA ASN A 38 -22.29 13.75 -14.99
C ASN A 38 -21.23 13.49 -13.92
N LYS A 39 -19.94 13.71 -14.21
CA LYS A 39 -18.88 13.67 -13.19
C LYS A 39 -18.87 15.00 -12.45
N ASN A 40 -19.20 14.91 -11.16
CA ASN A 40 -19.22 16.00 -10.18
C ASN A 40 -18.01 16.94 -10.36
N THR A 41 -18.26 18.11 -10.95
CA THR A 41 -17.22 19.00 -11.47
C THR A 41 -16.74 19.89 -10.34
N ILE A 42 -15.88 19.33 -9.49
CA ILE A 42 -15.08 20.16 -8.60
C ILE A 42 -14.20 21.09 -9.43
N SER A 43 -14.13 22.37 -9.06
CA SER A 43 -13.20 23.29 -9.72
C SER A 43 -11.77 22.83 -9.49
N TYR A 44 -10.89 23.01 -10.48
CA TYR A 44 -9.52 22.51 -10.43
C TYR A 44 -8.78 23.01 -9.18
N GLU A 45 -9.01 24.25 -8.77
CA GLU A 45 -8.39 24.90 -7.60
C GLU A 45 -8.82 24.27 -6.26
N LYS A 46 -9.94 23.53 -6.25
CA LYS A 46 -10.43 22.80 -5.09
C LYS A 46 -10.05 21.32 -5.13
N SER A 47 -9.38 20.86 -6.19
CA SER A 47 -8.99 19.46 -6.38
C SER A 47 -7.80 19.06 -5.49
N ILE A 48 -7.68 17.75 -5.21
CA ILE A 48 -6.51 17.21 -4.51
C ILE A 48 -5.23 17.44 -5.32
N SER A 49 -5.28 17.42 -6.66
CA SER A 49 -4.08 17.70 -7.47
C SER A 49 -3.54 19.10 -7.31
N PHE A 50 -4.43 20.08 -7.10
CA PHE A 50 -4.03 21.47 -6.92
C PHE A 50 -3.59 21.74 -5.47
N LEU A 51 -4.37 21.27 -4.49
CA LEU A 51 -4.13 21.57 -3.07
C LEU A 51 -3.06 20.69 -2.43
N TYR A 52 -2.84 19.47 -2.94
CA TYR A 52 -1.92 18.48 -2.37
C TYR A 52 -1.12 17.77 -3.48
N PRO A 53 -0.24 18.48 -4.21
CA PRO A 53 0.55 17.90 -5.30
C PRO A 53 1.43 16.74 -4.83
N ASP A 54 1.90 16.75 -3.59
CA ASP A 54 2.68 15.64 -3.03
C ASP A 54 1.88 14.34 -2.93
N LEU A 55 0.57 14.42 -2.66
CA LEU A 55 -0.29 13.24 -2.63
C LEU A 55 -0.56 12.67 -4.02
N VAL A 56 -0.45 13.49 -5.08
CA VAL A 56 -0.55 12.99 -6.45
C VAL A 56 0.58 12.02 -6.76
N ASN A 57 1.76 12.22 -6.19
CA ASN A 57 2.89 11.29 -6.34
C ASN A 57 2.63 9.93 -5.70
N GLU A 58 1.70 9.87 -4.75
CA GLU A 58 1.27 8.62 -4.11
C GLU A 58 0.00 8.03 -4.77
N TRP A 59 -0.58 8.69 -5.77
CA TRP A 59 -1.72 8.16 -6.51
C TRP A 59 -1.27 6.94 -7.32
N HIS A 60 -1.98 5.83 -7.21
CA HIS A 60 -1.58 4.62 -7.93
C HIS A 60 -1.71 4.82 -9.45
N PRO A 61 -0.69 4.49 -10.26
CA PRO A 61 -0.64 4.84 -11.69
C PRO A 61 -1.69 4.12 -12.55
N ASP A 62 -2.06 2.89 -12.19
CA ASP A 62 -2.84 1.97 -13.05
C ASP A 62 -4.03 1.28 -12.34
N LYS A 63 -4.10 1.29 -11.00
CA LYS A 63 -5.19 0.62 -10.25
C LYS A 63 -6.42 1.50 -9.96
N ASN A 64 -6.38 2.76 -10.36
CA ASN A 64 -7.47 3.72 -10.12
C ASN A 64 -8.37 3.92 -11.34
N GLU A 65 -8.39 2.98 -12.28
CA GLU A 65 -9.22 3.02 -13.49
C GLU A 65 -9.06 4.36 -14.23
N THR A 66 -10.15 5.11 -14.44
CA THR A 66 -10.16 6.43 -15.10
C THR A 66 -10.22 7.60 -14.12
N TYR A 67 -9.99 7.35 -12.83
CA TYR A 67 -10.03 8.38 -11.79
C TYR A 67 -8.73 9.19 -11.78
N LEU A 68 -8.88 10.47 -12.11
CA LEU A 68 -7.81 11.45 -12.04
C LEU A 68 -7.88 12.21 -10.71
N PRO A 69 -6.74 12.54 -10.09
CA PRO A 69 -6.71 13.36 -8.89
C PRO A 69 -7.53 14.66 -9.03
N SER A 70 -7.48 15.31 -10.20
CA SER A 70 -8.21 16.57 -10.47
C SER A 70 -9.73 16.48 -10.32
N GLN A 71 -10.30 15.28 -10.31
CA GLN A 71 -11.75 15.05 -10.18
C GLN A 71 -12.24 15.02 -8.73
N PHE A 72 -11.35 15.06 -7.73
CA PHE A 72 -11.72 14.86 -6.32
C PHE A 72 -11.30 16.01 -5.43
N SER A 73 -12.18 16.39 -4.49
CA SER A 73 -11.79 17.24 -3.37
C SER A 73 -10.89 16.47 -2.41
N PRO A 74 -10.04 17.18 -1.64
CA PRO A 74 -9.35 16.62 -0.49
C PRO A 74 -10.31 15.96 0.51
N GLY A 75 -11.56 16.43 0.64
CA GLY A 75 -12.56 15.85 1.54
C GLY A 75 -13.28 14.59 1.03
N SER A 76 -12.89 14.05 -0.13
CA SER A 76 -13.59 12.92 -0.74
C SER A 76 -13.47 11.63 0.08
N HIS A 77 -14.60 10.95 0.29
CA HIS A 77 -14.66 9.61 0.89
C HIS A 77 -14.33 8.49 -0.11
N LYS A 78 -14.06 8.81 -1.38
CA LYS A 78 -13.70 7.81 -2.39
C LYS A 78 -12.43 7.08 -1.94
N LYS A 79 -12.54 5.75 -1.83
CA LYS A 79 -11.40 4.86 -1.61
C LYS A 79 -10.77 4.54 -2.94
N ILE A 80 -9.45 4.76 -3.01
CA ILE A 80 -8.62 4.49 -4.18
C ILE A 80 -7.34 3.78 -3.73
N TRP A 81 -6.62 3.22 -4.70
CA TRP A 81 -5.29 2.68 -4.51
C TRP A 81 -4.27 3.82 -4.40
N TRP A 82 -3.35 3.66 -3.46
CA TRP A 82 -2.19 4.50 -3.24
C TRP A 82 -0.94 3.65 -3.38
N LYS A 83 0.16 4.28 -3.80
CA LYS A 83 1.49 3.70 -3.86
C LYS A 83 2.47 4.60 -3.14
N GLY A 84 2.97 4.15 -2.00
CA GLY A 84 3.86 4.96 -1.17
C GLY A 84 5.27 4.99 -1.73
N LYS A 85 6.09 5.92 -1.22
CA LYS A 85 7.55 5.96 -1.49
C LYS A 85 8.28 4.68 -1.07
N CYS A 86 7.69 3.92 -0.15
CA CYS A 86 8.16 2.59 0.24
C CYS A 86 7.93 1.50 -0.83
N GLY A 87 7.29 1.83 -1.96
CA GLY A 87 6.93 0.89 -3.02
C GLY A 87 5.66 0.08 -2.73
N LEU A 88 5.17 0.10 -1.50
CA LEU A 88 3.99 -0.65 -1.07
C LEU A 88 2.70 0.08 -1.43
N GLU A 89 1.66 -0.71 -1.61
CA GLU A 89 0.38 -0.27 -2.14
C GLU A 89 -0.74 -0.54 -1.13
N TRP A 90 -1.69 0.37 -1.00
CA TRP A 90 -2.82 0.21 -0.08
C TRP A 90 -4.05 0.96 -0.59
N ILE A 91 -5.22 0.56 -0.11
CA ILE A 91 -6.48 1.27 -0.35
C ILE A 91 -6.74 2.22 0.82
N ALA A 92 -7.00 3.50 0.52
CA ALA A 92 -7.45 4.46 1.52
C ALA A 92 -8.39 5.51 0.90
N ALA A 93 -9.22 6.11 1.74
CA ALA A 93 -10.04 7.25 1.34
C ALA A 93 -9.17 8.49 1.13
N ILE A 94 -9.52 9.31 0.14
CA ILE A 94 -8.79 10.55 -0.20
C ILE A 94 -8.67 11.48 1.01
N TYR A 95 -9.76 11.71 1.74
CA TYR A 95 -9.74 12.58 2.93
C TYR A 95 -8.76 12.13 4.01
N SER A 96 -8.60 10.82 4.19
CA SER A 96 -7.65 10.29 5.18
C SER A 96 -6.22 10.69 4.82
N ARG A 97 -5.86 10.66 3.53
CA ARG A 97 -4.55 11.09 3.04
C ARG A 97 -4.37 12.59 3.18
N ALA A 98 -5.37 13.38 2.79
CA ALA A 98 -5.34 14.83 2.91
C ALA A 98 -5.20 15.31 4.36
N SER A 99 -5.72 14.54 5.33
CA SER A 99 -5.51 14.78 6.77
C SER A 99 -4.15 14.32 7.31
N GLY A 100 -3.23 13.85 6.45
CA GLY A 100 -1.87 13.47 6.84
C GLY A 100 -1.72 12.03 7.38
N ILE A 101 -2.73 11.18 7.25
CA ILE A 101 -2.59 9.76 7.63
C ILE A 101 -1.71 9.09 6.58
N ASN A 102 -0.50 8.67 6.96
CA ASN A 102 0.50 8.04 6.07
C ASN A 102 0.27 6.53 5.82
N CYS A 103 1.15 5.91 5.01
CA CYS A 103 1.08 4.49 4.64
C CYS A 103 0.84 3.62 5.89
N PRO A 104 -0.22 2.79 5.93
CA PRO A 104 -0.55 1.99 7.10
C PRO A 104 0.50 0.91 7.39
N ILE A 105 1.21 0.45 6.36
CA ILE A 105 2.23 -0.60 6.49
C ILE A 105 3.51 -0.02 7.12
N CYS A 106 4.01 1.12 6.63
CA CYS A 106 5.17 1.80 7.24
C CYS A 106 4.89 2.22 8.69
N ALA A 107 3.65 2.58 8.99
CA ALA A 107 3.22 2.92 10.35
C ALA A 107 2.90 1.69 11.23
N ASN A 108 3.14 0.46 10.74
CA ASN A 108 2.86 -0.81 11.44
C ASN A 108 1.39 -0.97 11.89
N ARG A 109 0.45 -0.28 11.23
CA ARG A 109 -1.00 -0.41 11.46
C ARG A 109 -1.61 -1.54 10.63
N GLN A 110 -0.96 -1.92 9.54
CA GLN A 110 -1.31 -3.05 8.71
C GLN A 110 -0.08 -3.96 8.55
N VAL A 111 -0.30 -5.27 8.57
CA VAL A 111 0.75 -6.27 8.39
C VAL A 111 1.01 -6.48 6.90
N ASP A 112 2.28 -6.64 6.58
CA ASP A 112 2.83 -6.94 5.26
C ASP A 112 4.07 -7.83 5.43
N GLU A 113 4.52 -8.46 4.35
CA GLU A 113 5.75 -9.26 4.36
C GLU A 113 6.97 -8.46 4.83
N THR A 114 7.03 -7.16 4.56
CA THR A 114 8.17 -6.30 4.92
C THR A 114 8.21 -5.93 6.41
N ASN A 115 7.08 -6.02 7.13
CA ASN A 115 6.97 -5.54 8.50
C ASN A 115 6.47 -6.59 9.51
N CYS A 116 6.24 -7.83 9.07
CA CYS A 116 5.80 -8.89 9.95
C CYS A 116 6.89 -9.35 10.93
N LEU A 117 6.49 -10.02 12.01
CA LEU A 117 7.39 -10.53 13.04
C LEU A 117 8.39 -11.54 12.47
N ALA A 118 7.98 -12.40 11.54
CA ALA A 118 8.85 -13.35 10.85
C ALA A 118 10.02 -12.68 10.14
N THR A 119 9.76 -11.63 9.39
CA THR A 119 10.76 -10.90 8.62
C THR A 119 11.70 -10.11 9.52
N LEU A 120 11.15 -9.42 10.53
CA LEU A 120 11.94 -8.52 11.38
C LEU A 120 12.63 -9.21 12.56
N TYR A 121 12.10 -10.33 13.07
CA TYR A 121 12.62 -11.05 14.23
C TYR A 121 12.61 -12.58 14.00
N PRO A 122 13.32 -13.10 12.99
CA PRO A 122 13.26 -14.51 12.60
C PRO A 122 13.68 -15.47 13.73
N LYS A 123 14.59 -15.05 14.62
CA LYS A 123 14.97 -15.85 15.81
C LYS A 123 13.82 -15.98 16.81
N LEU A 124 13.09 -14.90 17.07
CA LEU A 124 11.95 -14.91 17.99
C LEU A 124 10.78 -15.70 17.39
N SER A 125 10.57 -15.64 16.07
CA SER A 125 9.54 -16.42 15.39
C SER A 125 9.72 -17.93 15.52
N LYS A 126 10.94 -18.43 15.77
CA LYS A 126 11.18 -19.84 16.08
C LYS A 126 10.62 -20.25 17.44
N GLU A 127 10.37 -19.29 18.33
CA GLU A 127 9.73 -19.55 19.62
C GLU A 127 8.19 -19.50 19.54
N TRP A 128 7.62 -19.32 18.34
CA TRP A 128 6.17 -19.36 18.16
C TRP A 128 5.63 -20.74 18.52
N HIS A 129 4.59 -20.82 19.34
CA HIS A 129 4.01 -22.11 19.70
C HIS A 129 3.34 -22.75 18.46
N PRO A 130 3.59 -24.05 18.17
CA PRO A 130 3.13 -24.69 16.93
C PRO A 130 1.61 -24.84 16.79
N THR A 131 0.88 -25.04 17.90
CA THR A 131 -0.57 -25.35 17.84
C THR A 131 -1.49 -24.44 18.67
N LYS A 132 -1.00 -23.75 19.71
CA LYS A 132 -1.83 -22.98 20.66
C LYS A 132 -2.26 -21.59 20.17
N ASN A 133 -1.77 -21.13 19.02
CA ASN A 133 -2.09 -19.80 18.47
C ASN A 133 -3.16 -19.82 17.37
N GLY A 134 -3.80 -20.98 17.15
CA GLY A 134 -4.76 -21.18 16.06
C GLY A 134 -4.12 -20.84 14.71
N GLU A 135 -4.84 -20.08 13.89
CA GLU A 135 -4.40 -19.63 12.56
C GLU A 135 -3.39 -18.48 12.57
N LEU A 136 -3.09 -17.88 13.75
CA LEU A 136 -2.12 -16.80 13.79
C LEU A 136 -0.71 -17.34 13.59
N THR A 137 -0.03 -16.81 12.58
CA THR A 137 1.37 -17.08 12.33
C THR A 137 2.24 -15.83 12.59
N PRO A 138 3.56 -15.98 12.73
CA PRO A 138 4.48 -14.85 12.79
C PRO A 138 4.43 -13.92 11.56
N TYR A 139 3.85 -14.37 10.43
CA TYR A 139 3.66 -13.56 9.22
C TYR A 139 2.41 -12.67 9.30
N ASN A 140 1.50 -12.89 10.25
CA ASN A 140 0.22 -12.17 10.36
C ASN A 140 0.22 -11.12 11.47
N VAL A 141 1.38 -10.80 12.05
CA VAL A 141 1.50 -9.86 13.17
C VAL A 141 2.72 -8.95 12.99
N THR A 142 2.60 -7.69 13.41
CA THR A 142 3.76 -6.79 13.51
C THR A 142 4.48 -6.97 14.85
N PRO A 143 5.78 -6.65 14.94
CA PRO A 143 6.53 -6.68 16.21
C PRO A 143 5.98 -5.77 17.31
N GLY A 144 5.20 -4.75 16.95
CA GLY A 144 4.57 -3.83 17.89
C GLY A 144 3.25 -4.33 18.49
N SER A 145 2.77 -5.51 18.09
CA SER A 145 1.47 -6.03 18.50
C SER A 145 1.37 -6.31 20.00
N HIS A 146 0.25 -5.89 20.60
CA HIS A 146 -0.14 -6.20 21.98
C HIS A 146 -0.84 -7.56 22.13
N LYS A 147 -0.97 -8.34 21.04
CA LYS A 147 -1.58 -9.67 21.13
C LYS A 147 -0.74 -10.55 22.07
N LYS A 148 -1.39 -11.12 23.08
CA LYS A 148 -0.84 -12.15 23.95
C LYS A 148 -1.01 -13.50 23.27
N ILE A 149 0.10 -14.20 23.08
CA ILE A 149 0.14 -15.50 22.39
C ILE A 149 0.96 -16.49 23.19
N TRP A 150 0.82 -17.76 22.84
CA TRP A 150 1.66 -18.83 23.35
C TRP A 150 3.00 -18.89 22.63
N TRP A 151 4.04 -19.07 23.42
CA TRP A 151 5.41 -19.28 22.98
C TRP A 151 5.90 -20.63 23.47
N ARG A 152 6.90 -21.19 22.79
CA ARG A 152 7.61 -22.41 23.19
C ARG A 152 9.09 -22.26 22.89
N ASN A 153 9.96 -22.46 23.88
CA ASN A 153 11.40 -22.45 23.63
C ASN A 153 11.90 -23.81 23.11
N ASN A 154 13.18 -23.88 22.77
CA ASN A 154 13.87 -25.10 22.31
C ASN A 154 13.90 -26.25 23.33
N VAL A 155 13.77 -25.95 24.63
CA VAL A 155 13.67 -26.95 25.71
C VAL A 155 12.21 -27.40 25.93
N GLY A 156 11.27 -26.85 25.15
CA GLY A 156 9.86 -27.19 25.21
C GLY A 156 9.08 -26.52 26.33
N ARG A 157 9.67 -25.55 27.06
CA ARG A 157 8.92 -24.73 28.03
C ARG A 157 8.00 -23.79 27.27
N GLU A 158 6.79 -23.64 27.79
CA GLU A 158 5.73 -22.86 27.18
C GLU A 158 5.30 -21.73 28.10
N TRP A 159 4.99 -20.57 27.54
CA TRP A 159 4.48 -19.43 28.30
C TRP A 159 3.65 -18.53 27.41
N GLU A 160 2.78 -17.72 28.02
CA GLU A 160 2.09 -16.64 27.33
C GLU A 160 2.81 -15.30 27.53
N ALA A 161 2.93 -14.53 26.45
CA ALA A 161 3.43 -13.16 26.53
C ALA A 161 2.96 -12.34 25.32
N GLU A 162 2.91 -11.02 25.49
CA GLU A 162 2.71 -10.10 24.36
C GLU A 162 3.90 -10.11 23.42
N ILE A 163 3.62 -10.01 22.11
CA ILE A 163 4.65 -9.90 21.07
C ILE A 163 5.55 -8.69 21.32
N ARG A 164 4.97 -7.50 21.55
CA ARG A 164 5.71 -6.26 21.83
C ARG A 164 6.67 -6.41 23.01
N SER A 165 6.21 -7.04 24.09
CA SER A 165 7.02 -7.26 25.29
C SER A 165 8.23 -8.16 25.02
N ARG A 166 8.07 -9.20 24.19
CA ARG A 166 9.17 -10.08 23.79
C ARG A 166 10.18 -9.35 22.90
N VAL A 167 9.71 -8.55 21.95
CA VAL A 167 10.54 -7.74 21.05
C VAL A 167 11.34 -6.69 21.83
N SER A 168 10.71 -5.99 22.78
CA SER A 168 11.36 -5.00 23.63
C SER A 168 12.57 -5.58 24.39
N LYS A 169 12.41 -6.78 24.98
CA LYS A 169 13.51 -7.48 25.67
C LYS A 169 14.68 -7.81 24.75
N ILE A 170 14.44 -8.08 23.47
CA ILE A 170 15.51 -8.35 22.50
C ILE A 170 16.26 -7.05 22.18
N ARG A 171 15.54 -5.95 21.91
CA ARG A 171 16.15 -4.64 21.63
C ARG A 171 17.03 -4.15 22.77
N ASN A 172 16.50 -4.19 24.00
CA ASN A 172 17.24 -3.76 25.18
C ASN A 172 18.54 -4.57 25.38
N LYS A 173 18.54 -5.87 25.05
CA LYS A 173 19.76 -6.70 25.10
C LYS A 173 20.80 -6.33 24.04
N ILE A 174 20.34 -5.92 22.85
CA ILE A 174 21.25 -5.47 21.78
C ILE A 174 21.89 -4.16 22.18
N ASP A 175 21.10 -3.20 22.67
CA ASP A 175 21.59 -1.88 23.08
C ASP A 175 22.61 -2.00 24.22
N THR A 176 22.36 -2.87 25.22
CA THR A 176 23.33 -3.12 26.30
C THR A 176 24.60 -3.80 25.81
N ASN A 177 24.51 -4.69 24.81
CA ASN A 177 25.68 -5.37 24.26
C ASN A 177 26.51 -4.47 23.34
N GLN A 178 25.92 -3.48 22.69
CA GLN A 178 26.65 -2.49 21.90
C GLN A 178 27.38 -1.45 22.76
N LEU A 179 26.85 -1.12 23.95
CA LEU A 179 27.52 -0.25 24.92
C LEU A 179 28.78 -0.90 25.52
N ASN A 180 28.75 -2.21 25.77
CA ASN A 180 29.88 -2.97 26.31
C ASN A 180 30.99 -3.30 25.28
N LEU A 181 30.90 -2.81 24.03
CA LEU A 181 31.91 -3.00 22.98
C LEU A 181 32.81 -1.77 22.76
N PHE A 182 32.60 -0.70 23.53
CA PHE A 182 33.38 0.54 23.47
C PHE A 182 34.10 0.87 24.81
N GLU A 183 34.08 -0.07 25.75
CA GLU A 183 34.84 -0.01 27.00
C GLU A 183 35.86 -1.16 27.01
N ASP A 184 36.98 -0.98 26.31
CA ASP A 184 38.26 -1.70 26.51
C ASP A 184 39.40 -0.90 25.85
#